data_AF-M1ZY06-F1
#
_entry.id   AF-M1ZY06-F1
#
_cell.length_a   1.000
_cell.length_b   1.000
_cell.length_c   1.000
_cell.angle_alpha   90.00
_cell.angle_beta   90.00
_cell.angle_gamma   90.00
#
_symmetry.space_group_name_H-M   'P 1'
#
loop_
_entity.id
_entity.type
_entity.pdbx_description
1 polymer ?
#
loop_
_entity_poly.entity_id
_entity_poly.type
_entity_poly.pdbx_seq_one_letter_code
_entity_poly.pdbx_strand_id
1 'polypeptide(L)'
;MKVVLNFIIFMVLIICVEKIIEKTNIHVSLVNKIKKYKHYKKFLFIGLIIIGFMIEMAKQSLNARFGKHNIPSIVLGAIILGIYLEFLPYIFSKKHI
;
A
#
# COMPACT_ATOMS: atom_id res chain seq x y z
N MET A 1 14.94 7.26 -20.89
CA MET A 1 14.46 8.46 -20.14
C MET A 1 13.04 8.32 -19.59
N LYS A 2 12.02 7.95 -20.39
CA LYS A 2 10.61 7.88 -19.92
C LYS A 2 10.39 6.90 -18.75
N VAL A 3 11.03 5.72 -18.77
CA VAL A 3 10.94 4.73 -17.67
C VAL A 3 11.58 5.26 -16.38
N VAL A 4 12.73 5.92 -16.49
CA VAL A 4 13.43 6.53 -15.34
C VAL A 4 12.58 7.65 -14.72
N LEU A 5 11.93 8.48 -15.54
CA LEU A 5 11.02 9.51 -15.06
C LEU A 5 9.82 8.90 -14.31
N ASN A 6 9.19 7.87 -14.89
CA ASN A 6 8.09 7.16 -14.25
C ASN A 6 8.51 6.51 -12.92
N PHE A 7 9.74 6.00 -12.83
CA PHE A 7 10.32 5.46 -11.60
C PHE A 7 10.55 6.54 -10.54
N ILE A 8 11.07 7.71 -10.92
CA ILE A 8 11.24 8.84 -9.99
C ILE A 8 9.88 9.29 -9.45
N ILE A 9 8.87 9.44 -10.32
CA ILE A 9 7.50 9.79 -9.91
C ILE A 9 6.95 8.75 -8.92
N PHE A 10 7.16 7.46 -9.22
CA PHE A 10 6.75 6.37 -8.34
C PHE A 10 7.40 6.47 -6.95
N MET A 11 8.71 6.70 -6.89
CA MET A 11 9.44 6.84 -5.62
C MET A 11 8.98 8.04 -4.81
N VAL A 12 8.80 9.20 -5.46
CA VAL A 12 8.29 10.40 -4.78
C VAL A 12 6.90 10.16 -4.20
N LEU A 13 6.02 9.51 -4.95
CA LEU A 13 4.67 9.18 -4.47
C LEU A 13 4.68 8.24 -3.27
N ILE A 14 5.56 7.23 -3.26
CA ILE A 14 5.69 6.32 -2.10
C ILE A 14 6.08 7.11 -0.86
N ILE A 15 7.12 7.94 -0.94
CA ILE A 15 7.59 8.75 0.18
C ILE A 15 6.48 9.68 0.69
N CYS A 16 5.71 10.29 -0.21
CA CYS A 16 4.55 11.11 0.17
C CYS A 16 3.49 10.30 0.91
N VAL A 17 3.15 9.10 0.41
CA VAL A 17 2.15 8.22 1.02
C VAL A 17 2.61 7.73 2.40
N GLU A 18 3.85 7.27 2.52
CA GLU A 18 4.46 6.86 3.80
C GLU A 18 4.37 8.01 4.82
N LYS A 19 4.83 9.21 4.45
CA LYS A 19 4.75 10.39 5.34
C LYS A 19 3.32 10.75 5.74
N ILE A 20 2.35 10.61 4.84
CA ILE A 20 0.94 10.85 5.16
C ILE A 20 0.44 9.81 6.15
N ILE A 21 0.73 8.52 5.93
CA ILE A 21 0.30 7.42 6.80
C ILE A 21 0.95 7.51 8.18
N GLU A 22 2.23 7.89 8.24
CA GLU A 22 2.97 8.11 9.47
C GLU A 22 2.40 9.30 10.24
N LYS A 23 2.28 10.47 9.59
CA LYS A 23 1.77 11.70 10.22
C LYS A 23 0.33 11.56 10.71
N THR A 24 -0.50 10.79 10.02
CA THR A 24 -1.90 10.55 10.40
C THR A 24 -2.06 9.46 11.45
N ASN A 25 -1.00 8.71 11.78
CA ASN A 25 -1.01 7.58 12.72
C ASN A 25 -2.14 6.55 12.43
N ILE A 26 -2.66 6.51 11.20
CA ILE A 26 -3.80 5.66 10.82
C ILE A 26 -3.46 4.20 11.07
N HIS A 27 -2.24 3.79 10.72
CA HIS A 27 -1.79 2.42 10.83
C HIS A 27 -1.72 1.97 12.31
N VAL A 28 -1.19 2.80 13.22
CA VAL A 28 -1.14 2.51 14.67
C VAL A 28 -2.56 2.44 15.26
N SER A 29 -3.40 3.44 14.95
CA SER A 29 -4.77 3.51 15.44
C SER A 29 -5.59 2.29 15.02
N LEU A 30 -5.48 1.90 13.74
CA LEU A 30 -6.18 0.75 13.20
C LEU A 30 -5.69 -0.55 13.84
N VAL A 31 -4.37 -0.74 13.95
CA VAL A 31 -3.79 -1.94 14.57
C VAL A 31 -4.19 -2.04 16.04
N ASN A 32 -4.10 -0.97 16.82
CA ASN A 32 -4.50 -0.97 18.24
C ASN A 32 -5.98 -1.34 18.42
N LYS A 33 -6.87 -0.87 17.54
CA LYS A 33 -8.30 -1.19 17.60
C LYS A 33 -8.59 -2.68 17.37
N ILE A 34 -7.81 -3.33 16.51
CA ILE A 34 -7.99 -4.75 16.17
C ILE A 34 -7.10 -5.69 16.99
N LYS A 35 -6.05 -5.20 17.67
CA LYS A 35 -5.09 -5.99 18.47
C LYS A 35 -5.77 -6.83 19.56
N LYS A 36 -6.96 -6.41 20.02
CA LYS A 36 -7.81 -7.17 20.96
C LYS A 36 -8.28 -8.53 20.43
N TYR A 37 -8.29 -8.74 19.11
CA TYR A 37 -8.69 -10.01 18.51
C TYR A 37 -7.50 -10.97 18.43
N LYS A 38 -7.67 -12.20 18.92
CA LYS A 38 -6.62 -13.24 18.99
C LYS A 38 -5.86 -13.44 17.68
N HIS A 39 -6.54 -13.31 16.54
CA HIS A 39 -5.98 -13.53 15.20
C HIS A 39 -5.86 -12.26 14.35
N TYR A 40 -5.75 -11.08 14.98
CA TYR A 40 -5.74 -9.80 14.26
C TYR A 40 -4.67 -9.73 13.15
N LYS A 41 -3.48 -10.30 13.38
CA LYS A 41 -2.41 -10.34 12.37
C LYS A 41 -2.83 -11.11 11.11
N LYS A 42 -3.54 -12.23 11.28
CA LYS A 42 -4.06 -13.04 10.17
C LYS A 42 -5.12 -12.26 9.39
N PHE A 43 -6.01 -11.56 10.09
CA PHE A 43 -7.01 -10.69 9.45
C PHE A 43 -6.36 -9.52 8.70
N LEU A 44 -5.36 -8.88 9.29
CA LEU A 44 -4.62 -7.78 8.65
C LEU A 44 -3.93 -8.27 7.37
N PHE A 45 -3.28 -9.44 7.42
CA PHE A 45 -2.64 -10.04 6.26
C PHE A 45 -3.62 -10.40 5.14
N ILE A 46 -4.75 -11.05 5.48
CA ILE A 46 -5.80 -11.37 4.50
C ILE A 46 -6.38 -10.09 3.90
N GLY A 47 -6.69 -9.09 4.72
CA GLY A 47 -7.20 -7.80 4.25
C GLY A 47 -6.23 -7.11 3.29
N LEU A 48 -4.94 -7.12 3.62
CA LEU A 48 -3.87 -6.61 2.77
C LEU A 48 -3.76 -7.35 1.43
N ILE A 49 -3.92 -8.68 1.41
CA ILE A 49 -3.98 -9.45 0.16
C ILE A 49 -5.19 -9.06 -0.68
N ILE A 50 -6.38 -8.95 -0.07
CA ILE A 50 -7.61 -8.59 -0.78
C ILE A 50 -7.49 -7.20 -1.41
N ILE A 51 -6.96 -6.22 -0.67
CA ILE A 51 -6.74 -4.85 -1.18
C ILE A 51 -5.73 -4.88 -2.33
N GLY A 52 -4.63 -5.62 -2.19
CA GLY A 52 -3.65 -5.80 -3.26
C GLY A 52 -4.26 -6.37 -4.54
N PHE A 53 -5.08 -7.41 -4.39
CA PHE A 53 -5.77 -8.03 -5.52
C PHE A 53 -6.74 -7.06 -6.21
N MET A 54 -7.56 -6.34 -5.42
CA MET A 54 -8.48 -5.32 -5.94
C MET A 54 -7.74 -4.24 -6.74
N ILE A 55 -6.57 -3.80 -6.25
CA ILE A 55 -5.77 -2.77 -6.92
C ILE A 55 -5.10 -3.31 -8.18
N GLU A 56 -4.64 -4.57 -8.18
CA GLU A 56 -4.08 -5.18 -9.38
C GLU A 56 -5.15 -5.32 -10.47
N MET A 57 -6.38 -5.68 -10.11
CA MET A 57 -7.53 -5.69 -11.03
C MET A 57 -7.83 -4.28 -11.57
N ALA A 58 -7.80 -3.25 -10.71
CA ALA A 58 -7.97 -1.87 -11.13
C ALA A 58 -6.87 -1.41 -12.09
N LYS A 59 -5.61 -1.77 -11.83
CA LYS A 59 -4.47 -1.50 -12.72
C LYS A 59 -4.61 -2.21 -14.06
N GLN A 60 -5.07 -3.46 -14.07
CA GLN A 60 -5.33 -4.18 -15.33
C GLN A 60 -6.40 -3.47 -16.17
N SER A 61 -7.50 -3.04 -15.54
CA SER A 61 -8.54 -2.25 -16.20
C SER A 61 -8.01 -0.93 -16.79
N LEU A 62 -7.17 -0.21 -16.02
CA LEU A 62 -6.52 1.01 -16.49
C LEU A 62 -5.54 0.75 -17.64
N ASN A 63 -4.75 -0.32 -17.56
CA ASN A 63 -3.83 -0.71 -18.63
C ASN A 63 -4.58 -1.09 -19.91
N ALA A 64 -5.78 -1.69 -19.81
CA ALA A 64 -6.61 -1.98 -20.97
C ALA A 64 -7.13 -0.70 -21.64
N ARG A 65 -7.44 0.35 -20.87
CA ARG A 65 -7.95 1.62 -21.41
C ARG A 65 -6.86 2.58 -21.90
N PHE A 66 -5.76 2.68 -21.17
CA PHE A 66 -4.73 3.72 -21.37
C PHE A 66 -3.39 3.17 -21.86
N GLY A 67 -3.29 1.85 -22.11
CA GLY A 67 -2.05 1.17 -22.44
C GLY A 67 -1.17 0.91 -21.22
N LYS A 68 -0.10 0.13 -21.41
CA LYS A 68 0.83 -0.25 -20.33
C LYS A 68 1.59 0.97 -19.78
N HIS A 69 1.91 0.94 -18.49
CA HIS A 69 2.70 1.97 -17.79
C HIS A 69 2.08 3.37 -17.83
N ASN A 70 0.75 3.46 -17.86
CA ASN A 70 0.05 4.73 -17.71
C ASN A 70 0.22 5.30 -16.29
N ILE A 71 0.17 6.63 -16.18
CA ILE A 71 0.37 7.36 -14.92
C ILE A 71 -0.61 6.91 -13.83
N PRO A 72 -1.93 6.74 -14.08
CA PRO A 72 -2.86 6.27 -13.04
C PRO A 72 -2.47 4.92 -12.44
N SER A 73 -2.01 3.97 -13.26
CA SER A 73 -1.57 2.65 -12.79
C SER A 73 -0.29 2.73 -11.96
N ILE A 74 0.61 3.66 -12.29
CA ILE A 74 1.84 3.93 -11.51
C ILE A 74 1.47 4.53 -10.15
N VAL A 75 0.54 5.50 -10.14
CA VAL A 75 0.06 6.14 -8.91
C VAL A 75 -0.59 5.12 -7.98
N LEU A 76 -1.49 4.27 -8.49
CA LEU A 76 -2.10 3.20 -7.70
C LEU A 76 -1.07 2.22 -7.14
N GLY A 77 -0.06 1.85 -7.95
CA GLY A 77 1.04 1.02 -7.51
C GLY A 77 1.85 1.64 -6.37
N ALA A 78 2.10 2.95 -6.43
CA ALA A 78 2.86 3.66 -5.40
C ALA A 78 2.08 3.72 -4.08
N ILE A 79 0.77 4.02 -4.15
CA ILE A 79 -0.10 4.07 -2.98
C ILE A 79 -0.15 2.72 -2.28
N ILE A 80 -0.37 1.63 -3.01
CA ILE A 80 -0.47 0.31 -2.39
C ILE A 80 0.85 -0.15 -1.79
N LEU A 81 1.97 0.15 -2.45
CA LEU A 81 3.29 -0.20 -1.92
C LEU A 81 3.61 0.57 -0.63
N GLY A 82 3.32 1.87 -0.59
CA GLY A 82 3.46 2.67 0.63
C GLY A 82 2.60 2.16 1.79
N ILE A 83 1.35 1.77 1.52
CA ILE A 83 0.50 1.10 2.52
C ILE A 83 1.12 -0.21 2.98
N TYR A 84 1.62 -1.05 2.07
CA TYR A 84 2.26 -2.31 2.46
C TYR A 84 3.47 -2.10 3.37
N LEU A 85 4.36 -1.17 3.03
CA LEU A 85 5.58 -0.91 3.80
C LEU A 85 5.27 -0.49 5.23
N GLU A 86 4.21 0.31 5.44
CA GLU A 86 3.76 0.73 6.77
C GLU A 86 3.07 -0.39 7.57
N PHE A 87 2.26 -1.23 6.93
CA PHE A 87 1.49 -2.26 7.64
C PHE A 87 2.23 -3.61 7.82
N LEU A 88 3.21 -3.92 6.96
CA LEU A 88 4.01 -5.16 6.99
C LEU A 88 4.68 -5.42 8.35
N PRO A 89 5.33 -4.44 9.01
CA PRO A 89 5.94 -4.63 10.32
C PRO A 89 4.95 -5.14 11.38
N TYR A 90 3.69 -4.72 11.34
CA TYR A 90 2.68 -5.14 12.32
C TYR A 90 2.23 -6.60 12.13
N ILE A 91 2.38 -7.12 10.91
CA ILE A 91 2.11 -8.54 10.60
C ILE A 91 3.31 -9.38 11.06
N PHE A 92 4.49 -9.07 10.53
CA PHE A 92 5.67 -9.94 10.60
C PHE A 92 6.55 -9.70 11.81
N SER A 93 6.56 -8.50 12.38
CA SER A 93 7.37 -8.19 13.56
C SER A 93 6.64 -8.52 14.87
N LYS A 94 7.42 -8.88 15.89
CA LYS A 94 7.04 -8.79 17.31
C LYS A 94 7.07 -7.33 17.81
N LYS A 95 7.13 -6.31 16.93
CA LYS A 95 6.95 -4.91 17.32
C LYS A 95 5.60 -4.78 18.04
N HIS A 96 5.67 -4.87 19.36
CA HIS A 96 4.63 -4.44 20.24
C HIS A 96 4.60 -2.93 20.08
N ILE A 97 3.48 -2.43 19.56
CA ILE A 97 3.01 -1.09 19.92
C ILE A 97 2.90 -1.06 21.43
#